data_AF-A0A7S3AZ21-F1
#
_entry.id   AF-A0A7S3AZ21-F1
#
_cell.length_a   1.000
_cell.length_b   1.000
_cell.length_c   1.000
_cell.angle_alpha   90.00
_cell.angle_beta   90.00
_cell.angle_gamma   90.00
#
_symmetry.space_group_name_H-M   'P 1'
#
loop_
_entity.id
_entity.type
_entity.pdbx_description
1 polymer ?
#
loop_
_entity_poly.entity_id
_entity_poly.type
_entity_poly.pdbx_seq_one_letter_code
_entity_poly.pdbx_strand_id
1 'polypeptide(L)'
;MSHAEVMSVYFHTNRHIQHADAPADLRIHHGWWNSSSQPRRGAIHFGALDPIDCERLNLSTQVCARRQRRQQQATKTLAATQKYAWVVSKSATARRDKLLRRNRRPILLVDTDVIFQCSAAEILERFHRFNTSLVVGAEARLWPMSVPPSQEDPWPRPTHATSLRYPNSGMIMGTAATFSRLESVLRNLHGFPCCRPLPDERRCILGDQGCLQAALLSGQISYSLDTTGSLFLNAHGVRKKDLAPRAGRVVYTPTGRTPCILHSNGLHRELLGKLWWRVPRVAWIVDPACSKTGDCHHVSGGGGGGDFCCVNCTDGDANQRSAIARAAASCREGSERTHVNARAAHAIPPST
;
A
#
# COMPACT_ATOMS: atom_id res chain seq x y z
N MET A 1 -10.06 13.33 31.40
CA MET A 1 -9.23 12.76 30.32
C MET A 1 -9.90 13.08 29.00
N SER A 2 -9.25 13.84 28.11
CA SER A 2 -9.77 14.06 26.76
C SER A 2 -9.78 12.72 26.02
N HIS A 3 -10.87 12.40 25.32
CA HIS A 3 -10.88 11.22 24.45
C HIS A 3 -9.81 11.42 23.39
N ALA A 4 -8.78 10.57 23.39
CA ALA A 4 -7.74 10.57 22.37
C ALA A 4 -8.40 10.52 20.99
N GLU A 5 -7.95 11.38 20.08
CA GLU A 5 -8.54 11.47 18.75
C GLU A 5 -8.17 10.23 17.94
N VAL A 6 -9.15 9.35 17.71
CA VAL A 6 -8.98 8.14 16.91
C VAL A 6 -9.12 8.49 15.42
N MET A 7 -8.05 8.29 14.65
CA MET A 7 -8.02 8.52 13.20
C MET A 7 -8.43 7.26 12.44
N SER A 8 -9.23 7.41 11.38
CA SER A 8 -9.62 6.28 10.52
C SER A 8 -8.62 6.06 9.39
N VAL A 9 -8.08 4.84 9.31
CA VAL A 9 -7.12 4.40 8.29
C VAL A 9 -7.77 3.32 7.43
N TYR A 10 -7.76 3.51 6.12
CA TYR A 10 -8.38 2.65 5.14
C TYR A 10 -7.30 2.01 4.29
N PHE A 11 -7.20 0.69 4.36
CA PHE A 11 -6.30 -0.09 3.52
C PHE A 11 -7.06 -0.65 2.33
N HIS A 12 -6.59 -0.31 1.13
CA HIS A 12 -7.14 -0.88 -0.10
C HIS A 12 -6.52 -2.26 -0.35
N THR A 13 -7.05 -3.29 0.31
CA THR A 13 -6.53 -4.66 0.20
C THR A 13 -7.59 -5.73 0.41
N ASN A 14 -7.36 -6.88 -0.22
CA ASN A 14 -8.13 -8.10 0.01
C ASN A 14 -7.45 -9.01 1.05
N ARG A 15 -6.28 -8.61 1.55
CA ARG A 15 -5.58 -9.32 2.61
C ARG A 15 -6.13 -8.89 3.96
N HIS A 16 -6.25 -9.86 4.86
CA HIS A 16 -6.52 -9.55 6.25
C HIS A 16 -5.34 -8.77 6.82
N ILE A 17 -5.64 -7.66 7.49
CA ILE A 17 -4.64 -6.88 8.23
C ILE A 17 -4.77 -7.26 9.69
N GLN A 18 -3.69 -7.70 10.31
CA GLN A 18 -3.68 -7.98 11.74
C GLN A 18 -3.86 -6.66 12.50
N HIS A 19 -4.97 -6.58 13.22
CA HIS A 19 -5.36 -5.41 14.00
C HIS A 19 -4.73 -5.35 15.38
N ALA A 20 -4.26 -6.49 15.91
CA ALA A 20 -3.79 -6.62 17.28
C ALA A 20 -2.63 -5.68 17.62
N ASP A 21 -1.78 -5.39 16.62
CA ASP A 21 -0.59 -4.56 16.78
C ASP A 21 -0.79 -3.12 16.28
N ALA A 22 -2.00 -2.79 15.81
CA ALA A 22 -2.29 -1.43 15.37
C ALA A 22 -2.31 -0.47 16.58
N PRO A 23 -1.70 0.72 16.47
CA PRO A 23 -1.79 1.74 17.50
C PRO A 23 -3.25 2.02 17.90
N ALA A 24 -3.52 2.12 19.20
CA ALA A 24 -4.89 2.26 19.73
C ALA A 24 -5.61 3.54 19.26
N ASP A 25 -4.85 4.54 18.80
CA ASP A 25 -5.35 5.79 18.23
C ASP A 25 -5.61 5.70 16.70
N LEU A 26 -5.38 4.54 16.08
CA LEU A 26 -5.70 4.25 14.69
C LEU A 26 -6.85 3.24 14.58
N ARG A 27 -7.98 3.67 14.02
CA ARG A 27 -9.09 2.79 13.65
C ARG A 27 -8.87 2.26 12.23
N ILE A 28 -8.55 0.98 12.14
CA ILE A 28 -8.22 0.35 10.87
C ILE A 28 -9.47 -0.20 10.18
N HIS A 29 -9.62 0.15 8.92
CA HIS A 29 -10.60 -0.38 7.99
C HIS A 29 -9.85 -1.03 6.82
N HIS A 30 -10.23 -2.24 6.44
CA HIS A 30 -9.65 -2.90 5.27
C HIS A 30 -10.75 -3.55 4.43
N GLY A 31 -10.52 -3.71 3.14
CA GLY A 31 -11.44 -4.39 2.25
C GLY A 31 -11.32 -3.98 0.79
N TRP A 32 -12.04 -4.73 -0.04
CA TRP A 32 -12.20 -4.46 -1.47
C TRP A 32 -13.63 -4.05 -1.79
N TRP A 33 -13.80 -3.37 -2.93
CA TRP A 33 -15.12 -3.10 -3.49
C TRP A 33 -15.89 -4.41 -3.81
N ASN A 34 -15.18 -5.49 -4.14
CA ASN A 34 -15.75 -6.79 -4.54
C ASN A 34 -15.86 -7.81 -3.39
N SER A 35 -15.70 -7.41 -2.12
CA SER A 35 -16.10 -8.34 -1.05
C SER A 35 -17.63 -8.42 -1.06
N SER A 36 -18.14 -9.63 -1.25
CA SER A 36 -19.51 -10.04 -1.54
C SER A 36 -20.60 -9.63 -0.52
N SER A 37 -20.29 -8.74 0.42
CA SER A 37 -21.16 -8.32 1.52
C SER A 37 -21.79 -6.93 1.35
N GLN A 38 -21.60 -6.22 0.23
CA GLN A 38 -22.36 -4.98 -0.04
C GLN A 38 -23.64 -5.23 -0.88
N PRO A 39 -24.80 -4.70 -0.46
CA PRO A 39 -26.07 -4.90 -1.15
C PRO A 39 -26.03 -4.31 -2.57
N ARG A 40 -26.49 -5.13 -3.53
CA ARG A 40 -26.42 -5.02 -5.00
C ARG A 40 -26.98 -3.74 -5.67
N ARG A 41 -27.42 -2.71 -4.94
CA ARG A 41 -28.02 -1.52 -5.56
C ARG A 41 -26.95 -0.48 -5.88
N GLY A 42 -26.56 -0.42 -7.15
CA GLY A 42 -25.67 0.62 -7.70
C GLY A 42 -24.18 0.27 -7.71
N ALA A 43 -23.79 -0.92 -7.25
CA ALA A 43 -22.49 -1.46 -7.61
C ALA A 43 -22.50 -1.65 -9.13
N ILE A 44 -21.62 -0.94 -9.84
CA ILE A 44 -21.34 -1.28 -11.23
C ILE A 44 -20.86 -2.73 -11.17
N HIS A 45 -21.72 -3.66 -11.57
CA HIS A 45 -21.33 -5.02 -11.91
C HIS A 45 -20.41 -4.86 -13.12
N PHE A 46 -19.15 -4.53 -12.88
CA PHE A 46 -18.11 -5.11 -13.68
C PHE A 46 -18.25 -6.57 -13.37
N GLY A 47 -19.03 -7.28 -14.21
CA GLY A 47 -19.19 -8.71 -14.09
C GLY A 47 -17.81 -9.25 -13.79
N ALA A 48 -17.68 -10.02 -12.71
CA ALA A 48 -16.50 -10.85 -12.57
C ALA A 48 -16.36 -11.47 -13.95
N LEU A 49 -15.33 -11.06 -14.71
CA LEU A 49 -15.26 -11.39 -16.13
C LEU A 49 -15.57 -12.88 -16.19
N ASP A 50 -16.55 -13.30 -16.99
CA ASP A 50 -17.03 -14.69 -16.91
C ASP A 50 -15.81 -15.61 -16.96
N PRO A 51 -15.69 -16.58 -16.04
CA PRO A 51 -14.56 -17.49 -16.02
C PRO A 51 -14.34 -17.98 -17.45
N ILE A 52 -13.10 -17.85 -17.95
CA ILE A 52 -12.83 -18.23 -19.33
C ILE A 52 -13.10 -19.73 -19.45
N ASP A 53 -14.18 -20.04 -20.17
CA ASP A 53 -14.59 -21.38 -20.50
C ASP A 53 -13.64 -21.93 -21.56
N CYS A 54 -12.56 -22.53 -21.09
CA CYS A 54 -11.48 -23.00 -21.94
C CYS A 54 -11.87 -24.21 -22.79
N GLU A 55 -12.82 -25.01 -22.29
CA GLU A 55 -13.35 -26.19 -23.00
C GLU A 55 -14.21 -25.73 -24.18
N ARG A 56 -15.17 -24.82 -23.95
CA ARG A 56 -15.99 -24.25 -25.02
C ARG A 56 -15.18 -23.52 -26.08
N LEU A 57 -14.06 -22.91 -25.70
CA LEU A 57 -13.17 -22.18 -26.60
C LEU A 57 -12.08 -23.06 -27.24
N ASN A 58 -12.07 -24.36 -26.97
CA ASN A 58 -11.07 -25.33 -27.45
C ASN A 58 -9.62 -24.83 -27.29
N LEU A 59 -9.32 -24.24 -26.14
CA LEU A 59 -8.00 -23.67 -25.85
C LEU A 59 -7.10 -24.73 -25.23
N SER A 60 -5.83 -24.77 -25.65
CA SER A 60 -4.84 -25.57 -24.94
C SER A 60 -4.70 -25.10 -23.47
N THR A 61 -4.31 -26.02 -22.59
CA THR A 61 -4.12 -25.74 -21.15
C THR A 61 -3.22 -24.54 -20.89
N GLN A 62 -2.13 -24.40 -21.66
CA GLN A 62 -1.21 -23.27 -21.53
C GLN A 62 -1.85 -21.94 -21.93
N VAL A 63 -2.61 -21.92 -23.03
CA VAL A 63 -3.32 -20.73 -23.49
C VAL A 63 -4.42 -20.35 -22.50
N CYS A 64 -5.17 -21.33 -22.01
CA CYS A 64 -6.18 -21.17 -20.97
C CYS A 64 -5.59 -20.52 -19.71
N ALA A 65 -4.53 -21.11 -19.13
CA ALA A 65 -3.88 -20.59 -17.92
C ALA A 65 -3.34 -19.17 -18.12
N ARG A 66 -2.76 -18.87 -19.30
CA ARG A 66 -2.30 -17.51 -19.64
C ARG A 66 -3.46 -16.52 -19.68
N ARG A 67 -4.60 -16.92 -20.27
CA ARG A 67 -5.80 -16.08 -20.34
C ARG A 67 -6.44 -15.86 -18.97
N GLN A 68 -6.58 -16.89 -18.14
CA GLN A 68 -7.09 -16.77 -16.78
C GLN A 68 -6.21 -15.84 -15.92
N ARG A 69 -4.87 -15.99 -15.98
CA ARG A 69 -3.95 -15.07 -15.29
C ARG A 69 -4.14 -13.61 -15.73
N ARG A 70 -4.34 -13.37 -17.03
CA ARG A 70 -4.61 -12.02 -17.57
C ARG A 70 -5.95 -11.46 -17.08
N GLN A 71 -6.99 -12.28 -17.04
CA GLN A 71 -8.32 -11.91 -16.54
C GLN A 71 -8.29 -11.55 -15.05
N GLN A 72 -7.57 -12.34 -14.25
CA GLN A 72 -7.34 -12.04 -12.84
C GLN A 72 -6.60 -10.71 -12.69
N GLN A 73 -5.57 -10.46 -13.50
CA GLN A 73 -4.83 -9.19 -13.47
C GLN A 73 -5.71 -8.00 -13.84
N ALA A 74 -6.53 -8.11 -14.89
CA ALA A 74 -7.46 -7.06 -15.30
C ALA A 74 -8.49 -6.76 -14.20
N THR A 75 -9.05 -7.79 -13.58
CA THR A 75 -9.97 -7.65 -12.44
C THR A 75 -9.30 -6.92 -11.27
N LYS A 76 -8.03 -7.24 -10.98
CA LYS A 76 -7.27 -6.57 -9.92
C LYS A 76 -7.02 -5.10 -10.24
N THR A 77 -6.61 -4.78 -11.47
CA THR A 77 -6.35 -3.39 -11.87
C THR A 77 -7.64 -2.57 -11.87
N LEU A 78 -8.74 -3.13 -12.38
CA LEU A 78 -10.05 -2.49 -12.33
C LEU A 78 -10.49 -2.22 -10.88
N ALA A 79 -10.24 -3.16 -9.98
CA ALA A 79 -10.53 -2.98 -8.56
C ALA A 79 -9.72 -1.86 -7.91
N ALA A 80 -8.46 -1.69 -8.31
CA ALA A 80 -7.63 -0.57 -7.85
C ALA A 80 -8.24 0.78 -8.21
N THR A 81 -8.84 0.92 -9.40
CA THR A 81 -9.49 2.17 -9.82
C THR A 81 -10.73 2.54 -8.99
N GLN A 82 -11.29 1.58 -8.25
CA GLN A 82 -12.49 1.79 -7.43
C GLN A 82 -12.20 2.06 -5.95
N LYS A 83 -10.92 2.11 -5.54
CA LYS A 83 -10.56 2.27 -4.13
C LYS A 83 -11.18 3.51 -3.47
N TYR A 84 -11.34 4.58 -4.22
CA TYR A 84 -11.97 5.83 -3.75
C TYR A 84 -13.46 5.67 -3.48
N ALA A 85 -14.20 5.03 -4.39
CA ALA A 85 -15.61 4.71 -4.20
C ALA A 85 -15.83 3.82 -2.98
N TRP A 86 -14.92 2.87 -2.74
CA TRP A 86 -14.95 2.05 -1.54
C TRP A 86 -14.76 2.86 -0.25
N VAL A 87 -13.81 3.81 -0.21
CA VAL A 87 -13.64 4.71 0.95
C VAL A 87 -14.91 5.53 1.20
N VAL A 88 -15.51 6.09 0.14
CA VAL A 88 -16.76 6.85 0.23
C VAL A 88 -17.90 5.97 0.78
N SER A 89 -18.08 4.78 0.20
CA SER A 89 -19.10 3.81 0.64
C SER A 89 -18.91 3.40 2.09
N LYS A 90 -17.70 3.03 2.50
CA LYS A 90 -17.41 2.59 3.87
C LYS A 90 -17.56 3.73 4.87
N SER A 91 -17.06 4.92 4.56
CA SER A 91 -17.22 6.11 5.41
C SER A 91 -18.69 6.53 5.53
N ALA A 92 -19.50 6.38 4.48
CA ALA A 92 -20.94 6.61 4.53
C ALA A 92 -21.69 5.56 5.37
N THR A 93 -21.29 4.28 5.31
CA THR A 93 -21.88 3.20 6.14
C THR A 93 -21.51 3.29 7.61
N ALA A 94 -20.46 4.02 7.97
CA ALA A 94 -20.15 4.38 9.35
C ALA A 94 -21.18 5.34 9.98
N ARG A 95 -22.47 5.23 9.57
CA ARG A 95 -23.65 6.02 9.92
C ARG A 95 -23.82 6.26 11.43
N ARG A 96 -23.19 5.48 12.31
CA ARG A 96 -23.20 5.71 13.76
C ARG A 96 -22.27 6.85 14.21
N ASP A 97 -21.27 7.22 13.42
CA ASP A 97 -20.32 8.27 13.79
C ASP A 97 -20.80 9.64 13.28
N LYS A 98 -21.60 10.35 14.09
CA LYS A 98 -22.16 11.69 13.80
C LYS A 98 -21.06 12.71 13.42
N LEU A 99 -19.82 12.45 13.84
CA LEU A 99 -18.64 13.27 13.53
C LEU A 99 -18.08 13.02 12.13
N LEU A 100 -18.12 11.78 11.62
CA LEU A 100 -17.77 11.49 10.22
C LEU A 100 -18.79 12.14 9.27
N ARG A 101 -20.07 12.17 9.64
CA ARG A 101 -21.13 12.85 8.86
C ARG A 101 -20.93 14.37 8.74
N ARG A 102 -20.22 15.00 9.67
CA ARG A 102 -19.92 16.44 9.60
C ARG A 102 -18.85 16.78 8.56
N ASN A 103 -18.36 15.81 7.77
CA ASN A 103 -17.40 16.01 6.67
C ASN A 103 -16.05 16.65 7.06
N ARG A 104 -15.72 16.70 8.36
CA ARG A 104 -14.53 17.42 8.85
C ARG A 104 -13.36 16.54 9.22
N ARG A 105 -13.60 15.26 9.53
CA ARG A 105 -12.51 14.37 9.97
C ARG A 105 -11.69 13.88 8.78
N PRO A 106 -10.36 14.04 8.83
CA PRO A 106 -9.48 13.45 7.84
C PRO A 106 -9.58 11.92 7.86
N ILE A 107 -9.53 11.35 6.67
CA ILE A 107 -9.48 9.93 6.38
C ILE A 107 -8.16 9.68 5.69
N LEU A 108 -7.43 8.67 6.15
CA LEU A 108 -6.20 8.21 5.53
C LEU A 108 -6.48 6.96 4.69
N LEU A 109 -6.18 7.01 3.40
CA LEU A 109 -6.20 5.87 2.47
C LEU A 109 -4.76 5.47 2.15
N VAL A 110 -4.41 4.20 2.41
CA VAL A 110 -3.06 3.68 2.20
C VAL A 110 -3.07 2.30 1.53
N ASP A 111 -1.98 1.99 0.83
CA ASP A 111 -1.65 0.64 0.40
C ASP A 111 -1.13 -0.19 1.59
N THR A 112 -0.89 -1.48 1.38
CA THR A 112 -0.51 -2.40 2.48
C THR A 112 0.97 -2.45 2.78
N ASP A 113 1.82 -2.05 1.86
CA ASP A 113 3.28 -2.07 1.97
C ASP A 113 3.79 -0.79 2.62
N VAL A 114 3.23 -0.48 3.79
CA VAL A 114 3.50 0.75 4.53
C VAL A 114 4.03 0.51 5.95
N ILE A 115 4.79 1.48 6.45
CA ILE A 115 5.25 1.57 7.84
C ILE A 115 4.76 2.89 8.43
N PHE A 116 4.06 2.82 9.55
CA PHE A 116 3.67 3.98 10.36
C PHE A 116 4.75 4.30 11.38
N GLN A 117 5.18 5.57 11.48
CA GLN A 117 6.17 6.04 12.46
C GLN A 117 5.63 7.06 13.47
N CYS A 118 4.40 7.53 13.24
CA CYS A 118 3.76 8.61 14.00
C CYS A 118 2.47 8.12 14.68
N SER A 119 2.08 8.80 15.75
CA SER A 119 0.74 8.69 16.33
C SER A 119 -0.32 9.34 15.43
N ALA A 120 -1.59 9.05 15.67
CA ALA A 120 -2.72 9.68 14.99
C ALA A 120 -2.67 11.21 15.14
N ALA A 121 -2.37 11.71 16.34
CA ALA A 121 -2.29 13.15 16.61
C ALA A 121 -1.20 13.83 15.77
N GLU A 122 -0.02 13.23 15.65
CA GLU A 122 1.08 13.77 14.83
C GLU A 122 0.76 13.72 13.33
N ILE A 123 0.07 12.67 12.86
CA ILE A 123 -0.39 12.57 11.47
C ILE A 123 -1.40 13.68 11.16
N LEU A 124 -2.39 13.88 12.03
CA LEU A 124 -3.41 14.92 11.88
C LEU A 124 -2.81 16.32 11.91
N GLU A 125 -1.91 16.59 12.87
CA GLU A 125 -1.20 17.87 12.95
C GLU A 125 -0.47 18.18 11.64
N ARG A 126 0.27 17.22 11.09
CA ARG A 126 0.99 17.41 9.82
C ARG A 126 0.06 17.57 8.64
N PHE A 127 -1.05 16.83 8.58
CA PHE A 127 -2.08 17.03 7.56
C PHE A 127 -2.62 18.47 7.58
N HIS A 128 -2.92 19.01 8.76
CA HIS A 128 -3.43 20.37 8.89
C HIS A 128 -2.44 21.46 8.43
N ARG A 129 -1.12 21.22 8.52
CA ARG A 129 -0.10 22.16 8.03
C ARG A 129 -0.11 22.34 6.51
N PHE A 130 -0.66 21.40 5.74
CA PHE A 130 -0.82 21.58 4.30
C PHE A 130 -1.93 22.58 3.93
N ASN A 131 -2.81 22.93 4.89
CA ASN A 131 -3.92 23.86 4.68
C ASN A 131 -4.77 23.52 3.44
N THR A 132 -5.07 22.23 3.26
CA THR A 132 -5.84 21.72 2.13
C THR A 132 -6.78 20.61 2.58
N SER A 133 -7.73 20.26 1.72
CA SER A 133 -8.70 19.19 1.98
C SER A 133 -8.26 17.81 1.48
N LEU A 134 -7.19 17.76 0.67
CA LEU A 134 -6.57 16.53 0.14
C LEU A 134 -5.06 16.68 0.10
N VAL A 135 -4.34 15.80 0.78
CA VAL A 135 -2.89 15.64 0.67
C VAL A 135 -2.61 14.32 -0.02
N VAL A 136 -1.80 14.37 -1.07
CA VAL A 136 -1.38 13.20 -1.84
C VAL A 136 0.11 12.97 -1.60
N GLY A 137 0.52 11.71 -1.43
CA GLY A 137 1.94 11.36 -1.34
C GLY A 137 2.65 11.66 -2.65
N ALA A 138 3.84 12.25 -2.55
CA ALA A 138 4.69 12.52 -3.72
C ALA A 138 5.73 11.42 -3.92
N GLU A 139 6.18 11.21 -5.14
CA GLU A 139 7.29 10.33 -5.48
C GLU A 139 8.26 10.98 -6.47
N ALA A 140 9.44 10.38 -6.62
CA ALA A 140 10.53 10.93 -7.44
C ALA A 140 10.37 10.66 -8.94
N ARG A 141 9.54 9.68 -9.33
CA ARG A 141 9.39 9.24 -10.72
C ARG A 141 7.94 9.30 -11.17
N LEU A 142 7.71 9.81 -12.37
CA LEU A 142 6.39 9.75 -12.97
C LEU A 142 6.09 8.30 -13.38
N TRP A 143 4.95 7.79 -12.94
CA TRP A 143 4.47 6.45 -13.24
C TRP A 143 2.93 6.45 -13.28
N PRO A 144 2.26 5.62 -14.11
CA PRO A 144 2.82 4.75 -15.16
C PRO A 144 3.20 5.49 -16.44
N MET A 145 2.86 6.77 -16.55
CA MET A 145 3.12 7.56 -17.74
C MET A 145 4.58 8.00 -17.76
N SER A 146 5.22 7.92 -18.92
CA SER A 146 6.39 8.73 -19.24
C SER A 146 5.91 9.87 -20.12
N VAL A 147 6.30 11.12 -19.80
CA VAL A 147 6.06 12.24 -20.70
C VAL A 147 6.96 12.02 -21.93
N PRO A 148 6.40 11.92 -23.15
CA PRO A 148 7.22 11.86 -24.36
C PRO A 148 8.17 13.06 -24.40
N PRO A 149 9.40 12.93 -24.93
CA PRO A 149 10.34 14.04 -25.00
C PRO A 149 9.81 15.29 -25.71
N SER A 150 8.80 15.12 -26.57
CA SER A 150 8.12 16.20 -27.31
C SER A 150 7.02 16.92 -26.52
N GLN A 151 6.67 16.44 -25.33
CA GLN A 151 5.62 17.04 -24.50
C GLN A 151 6.23 17.67 -23.24
N GLU A 152 5.65 18.80 -22.83
CA GLU A 152 6.00 19.40 -21.56
C GLU A 152 5.42 18.56 -20.41
N ASP A 153 6.22 18.35 -19.37
CA ASP A 153 5.77 17.66 -18.16
C ASP A 153 4.77 18.55 -17.41
N PRO A 154 3.49 18.12 -17.29
CA PRO A 154 2.43 18.98 -16.77
C PRO A 154 2.53 19.18 -15.25
N TRP A 155 3.41 18.46 -14.55
CA TRP A 155 3.59 18.61 -13.12
C TRP A 155 4.49 19.81 -12.82
N PRO A 156 4.12 20.69 -11.86
CA PRO A 156 4.97 21.79 -11.46
C PRO A 156 6.38 21.31 -11.10
N ARG A 157 7.40 22.10 -11.48
CA ARG A 157 8.76 21.83 -11.03
C ARG A 157 8.83 22.11 -9.53
N PRO A 158 9.44 21.24 -8.72
CA PRO A 158 9.60 21.52 -7.31
C PRO A 158 10.50 22.74 -7.10
N THR A 159 10.25 23.47 -6.01
CA THR A 159 11.09 24.62 -5.60
C THR A 159 12.50 24.20 -5.18
N HIS A 160 12.67 22.95 -4.73
CA HIS A 160 13.95 22.40 -4.31
C HIS A 160 14.30 21.17 -5.14
N ALA A 161 15.57 21.07 -5.55
CA ALA A 161 16.07 19.95 -6.36
C ALA A 161 15.92 18.58 -5.69
N THR A 162 15.76 18.56 -4.36
CA THR A 162 15.61 17.35 -3.54
C THR A 162 14.16 16.97 -3.26
N SER A 163 13.20 17.74 -3.74
CA SER A 163 11.78 17.48 -3.50
C SER A 163 11.22 16.41 -4.44
N LEU A 164 10.31 15.62 -3.89
CA LEU A 164 9.47 14.69 -4.62
C LEU A 164 8.47 15.49 -5.48
N ARG A 165 8.09 14.97 -6.64
CA ARG A 165 7.38 15.76 -7.67
C ARG A 165 6.06 15.18 -8.14
N TYR A 166 5.92 13.87 -8.20
CA TYR A 166 4.79 13.24 -8.88
C TYR A 166 3.81 12.63 -7.89
N PRO A 167 2.49 12.72 -8.10
CA PRO A 167 1.52 12.08 -7.21
C PRO A 167 1.58 10.56 -7.28
N ASN A 168 1.59 9.94 -6.11
CA ASN A 168 1.48 8.51 -5.92
C ASN A 168 0.10 8.16 -5.31
N SER A 169 -0.58 7.15 -5.83
CA SER A 169 -1.92 6.79 -5.37
C SER A 169 -1.94 5.96 -4.08
N GLY A 170 -0.81 5.45 -3.62
CA GLY A 170 -0.74 4.51 -2.50
C GLY A 170 -0.80 5.14 -1.12
N MET A 171 -0.73 6.47 -1.01
CA MET A 171 -0.99 7.19 0.24
C MET A 171 -1.68 8.52 -0.04
N ILE A 172 -2.90 8.67 0.48
CA ILE A 172 -3.71 9.86 0.29
C ILE A 172 -4.48 10.13 1.58
N MET A 173 -4.55 11.39 2.01
CA MET A 173 -5.35 11.78 3.16
C MET A 173 -6.24 12.95 2.80
N GLY A 174 -7.49 12.90 3.22
CA GLY A 174 -8.46 13.95 2.91
C GLY A 174 -9.77 13.74 3.64
N THR A 175 -10.74 14.62 3.42
CA THR A 175 -12.06 14.49 4.05
C THR A 175 -12.99 13.57 3.25
N ALA A 176 -14.07 13.07 3.88
CA ALA A 176 -15.11 12.32 3.18
C ALA A 176 -15.72 13.10 2.00
N ALA A 177 -15.89 14.42 2.15
CA ALA A 177 -16.36 15.30 1.08
C ALA A 177 -15.35 15.34 -0.08
N THR A 178 -14.06 15.42 0.22
CA THR A 178 -13.02 15.46 -0.81
C THR A 178 -12.87 14.13 -1.54
N PHE A 179 -12.97 12.99 -0.84
CA PHE A 179 -13.01 11.67 -1.49
C PHE A 179 -14.25 11.49 -2.37
N SER A 180 -15.41 12.00 -1.95
CA SER A 180 -16.64 11.98 -2.77
C SER A 180 -16.47 12.81 -4.05
N ARG A 181 -15.84 14.00 -3.94
CA ARG A 181 -15.53 14.83 -5.10
C ARG A 181 -14.50 14.16 -6.02
N LEU A 182 -13.44 13.58 -5.46
CA LEU A 182 -12.44 12.82 -6.23
C LEU A 182 -13.09 11.67 -6.99
N GLU A 183 -13.97 10.89 -6.35
CA GLU A 183 -14.73 9.83 -7.02
C GLU A 183 -15.57 10.38 -8.18
N SER A 184 -16.29 11.48 -7.96
CA SER A 184 -17.11 12.10 -9.02
C SER A 184 -16.26 12.55 -10.21
N VAL A 185 -15.11 13.18 -9.98
CA VAL A 185 -14.19 13.62 -11.05
C VAL A 185 -13.68 12.40 -11.81
N LEU A 186 -13.24 11.36 -11.09
CA LEU A 186 -12.74 10.12 -11.69
C LEU A 186 -13.77 9.45 -12.60
N ARG A 187 -15.04 9.37 -12.16
CA ARG A 187 -16.14 8.79 -12.95
C ARG A 187 -16.44 9.59 -14.23
N ASN A 188 -16.14 10.88 -14.23
CA ASN A 188 -16.33 11.77 -15.36
C ASN A 188 -15.11 11.85 -16.28
N LEU A 189 -13.98 11.22 -15.94
CA LEU A 189 -12.82 11.17 -16.84
C LEU A 189 -13.17 10.36 -18.10
N HIS A 190 -12.76 10.87 -19.25
CA HIS A 190 -12.82 10.11 -20.50
C HIS A 190 -12.01 8.81 -20.35
N GLY A 191 -12.66 7.68 -20.57
CA GLY A 191 -12.04 6.37 -20.41
C GLY A 191 -12.14 5.79 -18.99
N PHE A 192 -12.98 6.32 -18.10
CA PHE A 192 -13.32 5.63 -16.83
C PHE A 192 -14.14 4.35 -17.08
N PRO A 193 -13.89 3.24 -16.35
CA PRO A 193 -12.76 3.04 -15.42
C PRO A 193 -11.44 3.12 -16.18
N CYS A 194 -10.43 3.82 -15.66
CA CYS A 194 -9.19 4.09 -16.44
C CYS A 194 -8.45 2.80 -16.85
N CYS A 195 -8.84 1.69 -16.24
CA CYS A 195 -8.60 0.35 -16.72
C CYS A 195 -9.82 -0.14 -17.57
N ARG A 196 -9.96 0.36 -18.81
CA ARG A 196 -10.88 -0.23 -19.78
C ARG A 196 -10.11 -1.27 -20.60
N PRO A 197 -10.42 -2.58 -20.46
CA PRO A 197 -9.80 -3.58 -21.34
C PRO A 197 -10.25 -3.31 -22.78
N LEU A 198 -9.31 -3.06 -23.71
CA LEU A 198 -9.62 -3.03 -25.13
C LEU A 198 -9.85 -4.48 -25.62
N PRO A 199 -10.74 -4.71 -26.61
CA PRO A 199 -11.06 -6.04 -27.12
C PRO A 199 -9.82 -6.84 -27.54
N ASP A 200 -8.85 -6.15 -28.15
CA ASP A 200 -7.61 -6.75 -28.68
C ASP A 200 -6.34 -6.33 -27.93
N GLU A 201 -6.34 -5.18 -27.24
CA GLU A 201 -5.24 -4.74 -26.36
C GLU A 201 -5.61 -4.88 -24.88
N ARG A 202 -5.42 -6.11 -24.38
CA ARG A 202 -5.84 -6.53 -23.03
C ARG A 202 -4.86 -6.14 -21.91
N ARG A 203 -4.35 -4.91 -21.94
CA ARG A 203 -3.59 -4.31 -20.83
C ARG A 203 -4.29 -3.04 -20.40
N CYS A 204 -4.54 -2.89 -19.12
CA CYS A 204 -4.93 -1.59 -18.58
C CYS A 204 -3.73 -0.66 -18.65
N ILE A 205 -3.82 0.36 -19.50
CA ILE A 205 -2.74 1.34 -19.71
C ILE A 205 -2.66 2.26 -18.49
N LEU A 206 -3.81 2.62 -17.91
CA LEU A 206 -3.90 3.55 -16.79
C LEU A 206 -4.38 2.81 -15.54
N GLY A 207 -3.43 2.48 -14.66
CA GLY A 207 -3.73 2.04 -13.29
C GLY A 207 -4.41 3.15 -12.47
N ASP A 208 -4.72 2.84 -11.21
CA ASP A 208 -5.30 3.80 -10.25
C ASP A 208 -4.45 5.08 -10.10
N GLN A 209 -3.12 4.96 -10.16
CA GLN A 209 -2.23 6.11 -10.14
C GLN A 209 -2.40 7.04 -11.35
N GLY A 210 -2.54 6.47 -12.55
CA GLY A 210 -2.79 7.25 -13.77
C GLY A 210 -4.14 7.98 -13.70
N CYS A 211 -5.17 7.30 -13.18
CA CYS A 211 -6.47 7.92 -12.91
C CYS A 211 -6.37 9.12 -11.98
N LEU A 212 -5.69 8.93 -10.84
CA LEU A 212 -5.52 9.96 -9.83
C LEU A 212 -4.82 11.16 -10.44
N GLN A 213 -3.70 10.94 -11.13
CA GLN A 213 -2.95 12.00 -11.81
C GLN A 213 -3.81 12.77 -12.80
N ALA A 214 -4.60 12.10 -13.64
CA ALA A 214 -5.53 12.74 -14.56
C ALA A 214 -6.62 13.57 -13.83
N ALA A 215 -7.18 13.05 -12.74
CA ALA A 215 -8.16 13.77 -11.92
C ALA A 215 -7.55 15.01 -11.26
N LEU A 216 -6.32 14.95 -10.76
CA LEU A 216 -5.62 16.09 -10.16
C LEU A 216 -5.28 17.17 -11.20
N LEU A 217 -4.84 16.77 -12.40
CA LEU A 217 -4.53 17.68 -13.51
C LEU A 217 -5.77 18.38 -14.08
N SER A 218 -6.98 17.85 -13.84
CA SER A 218 -8.23 18.51 -14.27
C SER A 218 -8.50 19.85 -13.58
N GLY A 219 -7.79 20.16 -12.48
CA GLY A 219 -8.02 21.36 -11.67
C GLY A 219 -9.33 21.34 -10.85
N GLN A 220 -10.13 20.27 -10.95
CA GLN A 220 -11.43 20.18 -10.29
C GLN A 220 -11.32 19.81 -8.80
N ILE A 221 -10.13 19.54 -8.28
CA ILE A 221 -9.89 19.12 -6.90
C ILE A 221 -8.80 20.01 -6.31
N SER A 222 -9.06 20.64 -5.18
CA SER A 222 -8.03 21.33 -4.41
C SER A 222 -7.21 20.30 -3.64
N TYR A 223 -5.91 20.25 -3.90
CA TYR A 223 -4.99 19.32 -3.27
C TYR A 223 -3.64 19.97 -2.96
N SER A 224 -2.89 19.33 -2.08
CA SER A 224 -1.46 19.55 -1.92
C SER A 224 -0.73 18.24 -2.14
N LEU A 225 0.47 18.35 -2.68
CA LEU A 225 1.38 17.24 -2.86
C LEU A 225 2.44 17.30 -1.75
N ASP A 226 2.68 16.21 -1.04
CA ASP A 226 3.74 16.16 -0.01
C ASP A 226 5.13 16.01 -0.64
N THR A 227 5.58 17.08 -1.28
CA THR A 227 6.86 17.15 -1.99
C THR A 227 8.08 17.03 -1.07
N THR A 228 7.88 17.14 0.26
CA THR A 228 8.96 17.11 1.25
C THR A 228 9.13 15.76 1.94
N GLY A 229 8.21 14.82 1.73
CA GLY A 229 8.21 13.55 2.46
C GLY A 229 7.93 13.71 3.96
N SER A 230 7.17 14.73 4.34
CA SER A 230 6.90 15.04 5.75
C SER A 230 5.79 14.17 6.33
N LEU A 231 4.71 13.96 5.60
CA LEU A 231 3.62 13.08 5.98
C LEU A 231 3.83 11.69 5.37
N PHE A 232 4.17 11.66 4.08
CA PHE A 232 4.20 10.49 3.23
C PHE A 232 5.53 10.40 2.48
N LEU A 233 6.25 9.29 2.61
CA LEU A 233 7.43 9.02 1.80
C LEU A 233 7.24 7.75 0.96
N ASN A 234 7.05 7.94 -0.35
CA ASN A 234 7.08 6.87 -1.33
C ASN A 234 8.54 6.51 -1.64
N ALA A 235 8.91 5.24 -1.42
CA ALA A 235 10.29 4.78 -1.56
C ALA A 235 10.72 4.59 -3.02
N HIS A 236 9.79 4.52 -3.98
CA HIS A 236 10.16 4.36 -5.38
C HIS A 236 11.00 5.55 -5.89
N GLY A 237 12.21 5.25 -6.36
CA GLY A 237 13.16 6.25 -6.82
C GLY A 237 13.95 6.96 -5.69
N VAL A 238 13.65 6.69 -4.42
CA VAL A 238 14.44 7.18 -3.29
C VAL A 238 15.69 6.31 -3.13
N ARG A 239 16.87 6.94 -3.06
CA ARG A 239 18.13 6.20 -2.91
C ARG A 239 18.28 5.77 -1.46
N LYS A 240 18.89 4.61 -1.23
CA LYS A 240 19.15 4.10 0.14
C LYS A 240 19.91 5.10 1.02
N LYS A 241 20.87 5.84 0.46
CA LYS A 241 21.65 6.87 1.19
C LYS A 241 20.84 8.09 1.60
N ASP A 242 19.67 8.29 0.98
CA ASP A 242 18.76 9.39 1.29
C ASP A 242 17.83 9.04 2.48
N LEU A 243 17.99 7.84 3.07
CA LEU A 243 17.27 7.36 4.23
C LEU A 243 18.24 7.12 5.38
N ALA A 244 18.01 7.78 6.51
CA ALA A 244 18.84 7.63 7.70
C ALA A 244 17.99 7.39 8.96
N PRO A 245 18.43 6.55 9.89
CA PRO A 245 17.81 6.47 11.21
C PRO A 245 18.15 7.73 12.02
N ARG A 246 17.16 8.30 12.71
CA ARG A 246 17.33 9.40 13.67
C ARG A 246 16.27 9.31 14.75
N ALA A 247 16.68 9.34 16.03
CA ALA A 247 15.78 9.24 17.18
C ALA A 247 14.80 8.06 17.05
N GLY A 248 15.31 6.92 16.57
CA GLY A 248 14.50 5.74 16.29
C GLY A 248 13.41 6.00 15.25
N ARG A 249 13.61 6.82 14.22
CA ARG A 249 12.70 6.90 13.06
C ARG A 249 13.52 7.01 11.78
N VAL A 250 12.96 6.63 10.64
CA VAL A 250 13.55 6.88 9.33
C VAL A 250 13.31 8.33 8.94
N VAL A 251 14.37 9.02 8.55
CA VAL A 251 14.41 10.39 8.05
C VAL A 251 14.74 10.38 6.56
N TYR A 252 14.02 11.18 5.79
CA TYR A 252 14.38 11.54 4.43
C TYR A 252 15.42 12.66 4.47
N THR A 253 16.70 12.29 4.33
CA THR A 253 17.81 13.22 4.49
C THR A 253 17.80 14.41 3.53
N PRO A 254 17.30 14.31 2.27
CA PRO A 254 17.30 15.44 1.34
C PRO A 254 16.40 16.62 1.77
N THR A 255 15.43 16.39 2.65
CA THR A 255 14.55 17.42 3.20
C THR A 255 14.69 17.56 4.72
N GLY A 256 15.46 16.66 5.35
CA GLY A 256 15.60 16.56 6.81
C GLY A 256 14.30 16.15 7.53
N ARG A 257 13.26 15.73 6.79
CA ARG A 257 11.94 15.40 7.37
C ARG A 257 11.87 13.93 7.76
N THR A 258 11.18 13.67 8.87
CA THR A 258 10.85 12.31 9.33
C THR A 258 9.45 11.96 8.86
N PRO A 259 9.24 11.20 7.76
CA PRO A 259 7.89 10.85 7.29
C PRO A 259 7.07 10.16 8.37
N CYS A 260 5.75 10.41 8.40
CA CYS A 260 4.88 9.64 9.27
C CYS A 260 4.54 8.26 8.70
N ILE A 261 4.48 8.15 7.38
CA ILE A 261 4.19 6.89 6.70
C ILE A 261 5.21 6.70 5.59
N LEU A 262 5.92 5.56 5.63
CA LEU A 262 6.74 5.11 4.51
C LEU A 262 5.95 4.12 3.69
N HIS A 263 6.03 4.24 2.37
CA HIS A 263 5.41 3.31 1.43
C HIS A 263 6.48 2.70 0.55
N SER A 264 6.53 1.38 0.48
CA SER A 264 7.53 0.65 -0.29
C SER A 264 7.06 0.32 -1.71
N ASN A 265 6.50 1.31 -2.37
CA ASN A 265 6.04 1.13 -3.73
C ASN A 265 7.17 0.65 -4.68
N GLY A 266 6.79 -0.25 -5.58
CA GLY A 266 7.68 -0.84 -6.58
C GLY A 266 8.51 -2.04 -6.07
N LEU A 267 9.71 -2.22 -6.61
CA LEU A 267 10.56 -3.41 -6.37
C LEU A 267 11.47 -3.27 -5.14
N HIS A 268 11.21 -2.31 -4.25
CA HIS A 268 12.06 -2.05 -3.07
C HIS A 268 11.58 -2.74 -1.79
N ARG A 269 10.92 -3.90 -1.89
CA ARG A 269 10.60 -4.73 -0.71
C ARG A 269 11.84 -5.10 0.10
N GLU A 270 12.98 -5.28 -0.56
CA GLU A 270 14.26 -5.48 0.13
C GLU A 270 14.71 -4.28 0.96
N LEU A 271 14.34 -3.06 0.54
CA LEU A 271 14.65 -1.85 1.29
C LEU A 271 13.85 -1.83 2.58
N LEU A 272 12.56 -2.17 2.56
CA LEU A 272 11.81 -2.41 3.79
C LEU A 272 12.44 -3.52 4.62
N GLY A 273 12.81 -4.65 4.01
CA GLY A 273 13.51 -5.73 4.70
C GLY A 273 14.74 -5.29 5.48
N LYS A 274 15.52 -4.37 4.90
CA LYS A 274 16.73 -3.81 5.52
C LYS A 274 16.43 -2.66 6.48
N LEU A 275 15.34 -1.92 6.27
CA LEU A 275 14.86 -0.89 7.18
C LEU A 275 14.11 -1.48 8.37
N TRP A 276 13.48 -2.65 8.25
CA TRP A 276 12.69 -3.31 9.30
C TRP A 276 13.48 -3.45 10.59
N TRP A 277 14.74 -3.85 10.51
CA TRP A 277 15.65 -3.97 11.66
C TRP A 277 16.04 -2.63 12.30
N ARG A 278 15.78 -1.50 11.62
CA ARG A 278 16.16 -0.15 12.04
C ARG A 278 14.96 0.73 12.39
N VAL A 279 13.76 0.24 12.10
CA VAL A 279 12.50 0.90 12.40
C VAL A 279 12.22 0.65 13.90
N PRO A 280 11.81 1.67 14.67
CA PRO A 280 11.64 1.54 16.11
C PRO A 280 10.49 0.61 16.47
N ARG A 281 10.47 0.16 17.73
CA ARG A 281 9.35 -0.59 18.32
C ARG A 281 8.00 0.12 18.25
N VAL A 282 7.98 1.45 18.15
CA VAL A 282 6.73 2.24 18.06
C VAL A 282 6.15 2.29 16.66
N ALA A 283 6.86 1.75 15.66
CA ALA A 283 6.35 1.72 14.31
C ALA A 283 5.43 0.52 14.11
N TRP A 284 4.28 0.79 13.51
CA TRP A 284 3.38 -0.27 13.07
C TRP A 284 3.66 -0.62 11.62
N ILE A 285 4.07 -1.87 11.41
CA ILE A 285 4.38 -2.43 10.10
C ILE A 285 3.18 -3.23 9.63
N VAL A 286 2.69 -2.92 8.45
CA VAL A 286 1.66 -3.74 7.81
C VAL A 286 2.38 -4.73 6.92
N ASP A 287 2.62 -5.94 7.42
CA ASP A 287 3.24 -6.99 6.60
C ASP A 287 2.15 -7.77 5.83
N PRO A 288 2.10 -7.67 4.49
CA PRO A 288 1.18 -8.47 3.71
C PRO A 288 1.56 -9.97 3.65
N ALA A 289 2.77 -10.38 4.05
CA ALA A 289 3.22 -11.78 4.05
C ALA A 289 2.75 -12.58 5.28
N CYS A 290 2.77 -12.00 6.50
CA CYS A 290 2.22 -12.64 7.71
C CYS A 290 0.75 -13.07 7.60
N SER A 291 -0.03 -12.48 6.68
CA SER A 291 -1.44 -12.85 6.45
C SER A 291 -1.65 -14.20 5.75
N LYS A 292 -0.61 -14.81 5.15
CA LYS A 292 -0.76 -16.05 4.37
C LYS A 292 -0.62 -17.34 5.17
N THR A 293 0.12 -17.33 6.28
CA THR A 293 0.55 -18.57 6.96
C THR A 293 -0.02 -18.77 8.35
N GLY A 294 -0.80 -17.83 8.90
CA GLY A 294 -1.42 -17.99 10.23
C GLY A 294 -0.45 -17.91 11.42
N ASP A 295 0.83 -18.15 11.19
CA ASP A 295 1.85 -18.29 12.23
C ASP A 295 2.88 -17.15 12.16
N CYS A 296 2.49 -15.96 12.65
CA CYS A 296 3.46 -14.95 13.09
C CYS A 296 3.34 -14.87 14.61
N HIS A 297 4.25 -15.53 15.32
CA HIS A 297 4.29 -15.51 16.78
C HIS A 297 5.10 -14.31 17.27
N HIS A 298 4.41 -13.39 17.94
CA HIS A 298 5.04 -12.33 18.70
C HIS A 298 5.65 -12.95 19.98
N VAL A 299 6.97 -13.11 20.02
CA VAL A 299 7.65 -13.55 21.26
C VAL A 299 7.90 -12.31 22.10
N SER A 300 6.97 -12.01 23.02
CA SER A 300 7.20 -11.03 24.07
C SER A 300 8.17 -11.63 25.09
N GLY A 301 9.48 -11.44 24.87
CA GLY A 301 10.51 -11.77 25.85
C GLY A 301 10.35 -10.90 27.09
N GLY A 302 9.88 -11.49 28.18
CA GLY A 302 9.83 -10.88 29.50
C GLY A 302 11.24 -10.69 30.05
N GLY A 303 11.84 -9.54 29.75
CA GLY A 303 13.14 -9.15 30.29
C GLY A 303 13.93 -8.26 29.34
N GLY A 304 13.90 -6.95 29.57
CA GLY A 304 14.93 -5.96 29.22
C GLY A 304 15.39 -5.76 27.77
N GLY A 305 15.11 -6.66 26.83
CA GLY A 305 15.73 -6.69 25.50
C GLY A 305 15.16 -7.82 24.65
N GLY A 306 13.89 -7.73 24.26
CA GLY A 306 13.31 -8.66 23.29
C GLY A 306 13.86 -8.44 21.87
N ASP A 307 14.53 -9.46 21.33
CA ASP A 307 14.87 -9.62 19.92
C ASP A 307 13.66 -10.14 19.12
N PHE A 308 13.57 -9.76 17.85
CA PHE A 308 12.54 -10.24 16.92
C PHE A 308 13.12 -11.29 15.97
N CYS A 309 12.52 -12.49 15.94
CA CYS A 309 12.73 -13.45 14.86
C CYS A 309 11.62 -13.30 13.80
N CYS A 310 11.93 -12.67 12.68
CA CYS A 310 11.11 -12.77 11.46
C CYS A 310 11.68 -13.86 10.57
N VAL A 311 11.01 -15.00 10.48
CA VAL A 311 11.36 -16.03 9.49
C VAL A 311 10.69 -15.67 8.17
N ASN A 312 11.50 -15.35 7.16
CA ASN A 312 11.01 -15.07 5.81
C ASN A 312 10.30 -16.31 5.24
N CYS A 313 8.98 -16.32 5.27
CA CYS A 313 8.17 -17.36 4.65
C CYS A 313 7.96 -17.01 3.17
N THR A 314 8.94 -17.31 2.33
CA THR A 314 8.70 -17.41 0.88
C THR A 314 7.99 -18.73 0.57
N ASP A 315 7.19 -18.77 -0.50
CA ASP A 315 6.44 -19.96 -0.94
C ASP A 315 7.43 -21.13 -1.21
N GLY A 316 7.65 -21.94 -0.18
CA GLY A 316 8.58 -23.05 -0.17
C GLY A 316 7.89 -24.41 -0.11
N ASP A 317 8.54 -25.41 -0.68
CA ASP A 317 8.11 -26.81 -0.61
C ASP A 317 8.07 -27.33 0.85
N ALA A 318 7.60 -28.57 1.02
CA ALA A 318 7.48 -29.20 2.34
C ALA A 318 8.80 -29.22 3.13
N ASN A 319 9.95 -29.29 2.45
CA ASN A 319 11.27 -29.33 3.09
C ASN A 319 11.67 -27.96 3.63
N GLN A 320 11.32 -26.88 2.93
CA GLN A 320 11.51 -25.51 3.43
C GLN A 320 10.63 -25.21 4.65
N ARG A 321 9.41 -25.76 4.72
CA ARG A 321 8.54 -25.62 5.90
C ARG A 321 9.12 -26.25 7.16
N SER A 322 9.75 -27.42 7.05
CA SER A 322 10.42 -28.06 8.20
C SER A 322 11.66 -27.27 8.66
N ALA A 323 12.39 -26.63 7.74
CA ALA A 323 13.50 -25.74 8.11
C ALA A 323 13.01 -24.46 8.81
N ILE A 324 11.91 -23.88 8.34
CA ILE A 324 11.23 -22.73 8.98
C ILE A 324 10.74 -23.09 10.39
N ALA A 325 10.11 -24.26 10.57
CA ALA A 325 9.64 -24.73 11.87
C ALA A 325 10.79 -24.94 12.87
N ARG A 326 11.92 -25.49 12.42
CA ARG A 326 13.14 -25.64 13.25
C ARG A 326 13.77 -24.30 13.62
N ALA A 327 13.84 -23.36 12.68
CA ALA A 327 14.34 -22.01 12.95
C ALA A 327 13.44 -21.26 13.95
N ALA A 328 12.11 -21.41 13.82
CA ALA A 328 11.15 -20.85 14.76
C ALA A 328 11.23 -21.49 16.16
N ALA A 329 11.54 -22.79 16.26
CA ALA A 329 11.78 -23.46 17.53
C ALA A 329 13.09 -23.00 18.20
N SER A 330 14.18 -22.90 17.44
CA SER A 330 15.47 -22.38 17.94
C SER A 330 15.36 -20.94 18.46
N CYS A 331 14.54 -20.09 17.83
CA CYS A 331 14.23 -18.75 18.33
C CYS A 331 13.49 -18.73 19.68
N ARG A 332 12.74 -19.78 20.05
CA ARG A 332 12.05 -19.86 21.35
C ARG A 332 12.98 -20.26 22.49
N GLU A 333 14.10 -20.91 22.18
CA GLU A 333 15.01 -21.51 23.18
C GLU A 333 16.18 -20.59 23.58
N GLY A 334 16.26 -19.37 23.04
CA GLY A 334 17.23 -18.36 23.49
C GLY A 334 18.70 -18.67 23.18
N SER A 335 18.99 -19.55 22.22
CA SER A 335 20.38 -19.85 21.83
C SER A 335 21.00 -18.70 21.01
N GLU A 336 22.25 -18.33 21.33
CA GLU A 336 22.98 -17.27 20.65
C GLU A 336 23.05 -17.40 19.12
N ARG A 337 23.01 -16.23 18.48
CA ARG A 337 23.15 -15.90 17.05
C ARG A 337 23.58 -17.03 16.12
N THR A 338 22.64 -17.51 15.30
CA THR A 338 22.94 -18.12 13.99
C THR A 338 22.05 -17.53 12.89
N HIS A 339 22.67 -16.80 11.95
CA HIS A 339 22.04 -16.46 10.68
C HIS A 339 21.99 -17.72 9.80
N VAL A 340 20.85 -18.38 9.70
CA VAL A 340 20.64 -19.46 8.72
C VAL A 340 20.25 -18.83 7.38
N ASN A 341 21.24 -18.58 6.52
CA ASN A 341 21.00 -18.35 5.10
C ASN A 341 20.81 -19.72 4.43
N ALA A 342 19.58 -20.09 4.09
CA ALA A 342 19.32 -21.25 3.23
C ALA A 342 19.70 -20.94 1.77
N ARG A 343 21.01 -20.93 1.47
CA ARG A 343 21.51 -21.12 0.10
C ARG A 343 21.87 -22.58 -0.06
N ALA A 344 21.10 -23.30 -0.88
CA ALA A 344 21.43 -24.66 -1.27
C ALA A 344 22.73 -24.66 -2.08
N ALA A 345 23.78 -25.28 -1.53
CA ALA A 345 24.96 -25.68 -2.27
C ALA A 345 24.65 -27.00 -2.99
N HIS A 346 24.68 -27.02 -4.31
CA HIS A 346 24.76 -28.27 -5.08
C HIS A 346 26.18 -28.81 -4.94
N ALA A 347 26.35 -29.94 -4.25
CA ALA A 347 27.57 -30.74 -4.32
C ALA A 347 27.45 -31.72 -5.49
N ILE A 348 28.47 -31.73 -6.36
CA ILE A 348 28.68 -32.70 -7.44
C ILE A 348 29.20 -33.99 -6.77
N PRO A 349 28.65 -35.19 -7.07
CA PRO A 349 29.20 -36.44 -6.54
C PRO A 349 30.49 -36.81 -7.28
N PRO A 350 31.46 -37.48 -6.61
CA PRO A 350 32.68 -37.92 -7.27
C PRO A 350 32.35 -39.05 -8.25
N SER A 351 32.99 -38.99 -9.42
CA SER A 351 33.07 -40.06 -10.40
C SER A 351 33.79 -41.29 -9.82
N THR A 352 33.19 -42.46 -9.97
CA THR A 352 33.91 -43.75 -10.02
C THR A 352 34.51 -43.97 -11.39
#